data_AF-A0A0M9WVX1-F1
#
_entry.id   AF-A0A0M9WVX1-F1
#
_cell.length_a   1.000
_cell.length_b   1.000
_cell.length_c   1.000
_cell.angle_alpha   90.00
_cell.angle_beta   90.00
_cell.angle_gamma   90.00
#
_symmetry.space_group_name_H-M   'P 1'
#
loop_
_entity.id
_entity.type
_entity.pdbx_description
1 polymer ?
#
loop_
_entity_poly.entity_id
_entity_poly.type
_entity_poly.pdbx_seq_one_letter_code
_entity_poly.pdbx_strand_id
1 'polypeptide(L)'
;MNYYHFEISKMKRIILPTFALTFLSQLIFTYFFVIVGKLEGNDGDDILTSYPAIISLASTITMCIISVYGAVAISRYIVKNYVGDNRNRVFLYPIKRSRLYLIKNIVFGCILGLSQFVALLLVNSIFFIGETIFPILNKPIKSYWLDFIFVAVVCVLLTLSIVLFSSFIGIYFASTMYTVITSIISIVIIANVSALSLINYQFAASIGALCVLLAMMPIIRYVSKRIDKSETI
;
A
#
# COMPACT_ATOMS: atom_id res chain seq x y z
N MET A 1 -26.21 -15.75 5.43
CA MET A 1 -25.61 -14.44 5.73
C MET A 1 -24.33 -14.31 4.91
N ASN A 2 -24.20 -13.31 4.03
CA ASN A 2 -23.01 -13.18 3.18
C ASN A 2 -21.84 -12.61 4.00
N TYR A 3 -20.92 -13.48 4.43
CA TYR A 3 -19.82 -13.15 5.35
C TYR A 3 -18.94 -11.99 4.88
N TYR A 4 -18.87 -11.76 3.57
CA TYR A 4 -18.19 -10.60 2.98
C TYR A 4 -18.83 -9.28 3.38
N HIS A 5 -20.16 -9.17 3.33
CA HIS A 5 -20.85 -7.92 3.72
C HIS A 5 -20.65 -7.56 5.19
N PHE A 6 -20.60 -8.57 6.05
CA PHE A 6 -20.34 -8.40 7.48
C PHE A 6 -18.91 -7.88 7.76
N GLU A 7 -17.90 -8.46 7.11
CA GLU A 7 -16.52 -7.99 7.30
C GLU A 7 -16.29 -6.62 6.63
N ILE A 8 -16.96 -6.33 5.51
CA ILE A 8 -16.93 -4.99 4.88
C ILE A 8 -17.46 -3.94 5.85
N SER A 9 -18.65 -4.14 6.43
CA SER A 9 -19.27 -3.14 7.32
C SER A 9 -18.38 -2.83 8.54
N LYS A 10 -17.66 -3.83 9.05
CA LYS A 10 -16.69 -3.67 10.14
C LYS A 10 -15.45 -2.88 9.73
N MET A 11 -14.94 -3.11 8.52
CA MET A 11 -13.69 -2.51 8.04
C MET A 11 -13.86 -1.16 7.30
N LYS A 12 -15.10 -0.71 7.05
CA LYS A 12 -15.38 0.62 6.47
C LYS A 12 -14.73 1.78 7.24
N ARG A 13 -14.52 1.62 8.56
CA ARG A 13 -13.85 2.63 9.41
C ARG A 13 -12.41 2.93 8.99
N ILE A 14 -11.78 2.05 8.21
CA ILE A 14 -10.40 2.19 7.71
C ILE A 14 -10.36 3.04 6.42
N ILE A 15 -11.48 3.14 5.68
CA ILE A 15 -11.52 3.85 4.39
C ILE A 15 -11.11 5.32 4.53
N LEU A 16 -11.80 6.04 5.43
CA LEU A 16 -11.57 7.47 5.62
C LEU A 16 -10.13 7.80 6.06
N PRO A 17 -9.55 7.16 7.09
CA PRO A 17 -8.18 7.46 7.48
C PRO A 17 -7.14 7.06 6.43
N THR A 18 -7.29 5.92 5.73
CA THR A 18 -6.38 5.57 4.62
C THR A 18 -6.44 6.60 3.51
N PHE A 19 -7.66 7.00 3.12
CA PHE A 19 -7.86 8.00 2.08
C PHE A 19 -7.25 9.35 2.48
N ALA A 20 -7.57 9.86 3.68
CA ALA A 20 -7.07 11.14 4.17
C ALA A 20 -5.55 11.16 4.31
N LEU A 21 -4.96 10.09 4.84
CA LEU A 21 -3.51 9.96 5.00
C LEU A 21 -2.80 9.90 3.64
N THR A 22 -3.34 9.14 2.69
CA THR A 22 -2.79 9.07 1.32
C THR A 22 -2.90 10.42 0.63
N PHE A 23 -4.06 11.07 0.72
CA PHE A 23 -4.32 12.35 0.08
C PHE A 23 -3.39 13.44 0.61
N LEU A 24 -3.32 13.59 1.93
CA LEU A 24 -2.53 14.63 2.57
C LEU A 24 -1.03 14.41 2.34
N SER A 25 -0.55 13.17 2.52
CA SER A 25 0.86 12.87 2.31
C SER A 25 1.28 13.09 0.85
N GLN A 26 0.48 12.63 -0.12
CA GLN A 26 0.81 12.79 -1.54
C GLN A 26 0.87 14.27 -1.91
N LEU A 27 -0.12 15.05 -1.46
CA LEU A 27 -0.16 16.48 -1.74
C LEU A 27 1.09 17.17 -1.18
N ILE A 28 1.43 16.94 0.09
CA ILE A 28 2.59 17.55 0.74
C ILE A 28 3.89 17.20 0.00
N PHE A 29 4.12 15.92 -0.29
CA PHE A 29 5.37 15.50 -0.92
C PHE A 29 5.48 15.91 -2.38
N THR A 30 4.38 15.89 -3.14
CA THR A 30 4.40 16.36 -4.54
C THR A 30 4.77 17.85 -4.59
N TYR A 31 4.13 18.71 -3.80
CA TYR A 31 4.49 20.14 -3.79
C TYR A 31 5.88 20.39 -3.23
N PHE A 32 6.33 19.64 -2.22
CA PHE A 32 7.70 19.71 -1.74
C PHE A 32 8.72 19.47 -2.85
N PHE A 33 8.58 18.36 -3.60
CA PHE A 33 9.50 18.03 -4.69
C PHE A 33 9.44 19.01 -5.87
N VAL A 34 8.26 19.55 -6.18
CA VAL A 34 8.13 20.60 -7.21
C VAL A 34 8.89 21.87 -6.82
N ILE A 35 8.78 22.29 -5.55
CA ILE A 35 9.50 23.47 -5.06
C ILE A 35 11.01 23.23 -5.10
N VAL A 36 11.48 22.06 -4.64
CA VAL A 36 12.89 21.69 -4.69
C VAL A 36 13.39 21.67 -6.14
N GLY A 37 12.66 21.05 -7.06
CA GLY A 37 13.02 21.00 -8.48
C GLY A 37 13.09 22.37 -9.14
N LYS A 38 12.28 23.35 -8.68
CA LYS A 38 12.38 24.74 -9.14
C LYS A 38 13.62 25.46 -8.58
N LEU A 39 14.03 25.14 -7.36
CA LEU A 39 15.17 25.78 -6.68
C LEU A 39 16.53 25.28 -7.20
N GLU A 40 16.63 24.01 -7.60
CA GLU A 40 17.87 23.44 -8.16
C GLU A 40 18.24 24.03 -9.53
N GLY A 41 17.32 24.72 -10.21
CA GLY A 41 17.60 25.37 -11.48
C GLY A 41 17.97 24.37 -12.58
N ASN A 42 18.50 24.89 -13.70
CA ASN A 42 18.83 24.09 -14.89
C ASN A 42 20.25 23.48 -14.85
N ASP A 43 20.95 23.61 -13.71
CA ASP A 43 22.36 23.22 -13.52
C ASP A 43 22.51 21.93 -12.69
N GLY A 44 21.42 21.37 -12.17
CA GLY A 44 21.38 20.12 -11.40
C GLY A 44 20.94 18.90 -12.22
N ASP A 45 21.19 17.70 -11.69
CA ASP A 45 20.74 16.43 -12.28
C ASP A 45 19.23 16.47 -12.59
N ASP A 46 18.85 16.13 -13.83
CA ASP A 46 17.48 16.22 -14.39
C ASP A 46 16.40 15.41 -13.65
N ILE A 47 16.77 14.68 -12.59
CA ILE A 47 15.90 13.79 -11.82
C ILE A 47 14.80 14.60 -11.10
N LEU A 48 15.10 15.78 -10.56
CA LEU A 48 14.11 16.59 -9.85
C LEU A 48 13.43 17.66 -10.72
N THR A 49 13.83 17.77 -11.99
CA THR A 49 13.21 18.69 -12.96
C THR A 49 12.15 18.01 -13.83
N SER A 50 11.86 16.73 -13.58
CA SER A 50 10.97 15.90 -14.41
C SER A 50 9.69 15.48 -13.67
N TYR A 51 8.52 15.69 -14.28
CA TYR A 51 7.23 15.36 -13.65
C TYR A 51 7.10 13.88 -13.24
N PRO A 52 7.43 12.90 -14.08
CA PRO A 52 7.36 11.49 -13.70
C PRO A 52 8.23 11.16 -12.49
N ALA A 53 9.41 11.78 -12.38
CA ALA A 53 10.32 11.52 -11.26
C ALA A 53 9.80 12.14 -9.96
N ILE A 54 9.31 13.38 -10.00
CA ILE A 54 8.67 14.03 -8.84
C ILE A 54 7.49 13.19 -8.32
N ILE A 55 6.60 12.76 -9.21
CA ILE A 55 5.43 11.96 -8.85
C ILE A 55 5.85 10.59 -8.31
N SER A 56 6.84 9.95 -8.94
CA SER A 56 7.36 8.65 -8.50
C SER A 56 7.96 8.71 -7.10
N LEU A 57 8.75 9.74 -6.80
CA LEU A 57 9.36 9.95 -5.49
C LEU A 57 8.31 10.27 -4.44
N ALA A 58 7.40 11.20 -4.71
CA ALA A 58 6.29 11.52 -3.81
C ALA A 58 5.45 10.27 -3.51
N SER A 59 5.05 9.51 -4.54
CA SER A 59 4.24 8.30 -4.39
C SER A 59 4.98 7.16 -3.69
N THR A 60 6.31 7.08 -3.83
CA THR A 60 7.11 6.12 -3.06
C THR A 60 7.08 6.45 -1.58
N ILE A 61 7.18 7.73 -1.20
CA ILE A 61 7.09 8.13 0.21
C ILE A 61 5.69 7.88 0.77
N THR A 62 4.64 8.18 0.01
CA THR A 62 3.26 7.89 0.45
C THR A 62 3.00 6.40 0.58
N MET A 63 3.53 5.59 -0.33
CA MET A 63 3.53 4.13 -0.23
C MET A 63 4.18 3.67 1.09
N CYS A 64 5.29 4.26 1.51
CA CYS A 64 5.95 3.95 2.79
C CYS A 64 5.02 4.24 3.98
N ILE A 65 4.45 5.44 4.03
CA ILE A 65 3.54 5.87 5.11
C ILE A 65 2.31 4.96 5.20
N ILE A 66 1.69 4.67 4.05
CA ILE A 66 0.51 3.81 3.98
C ILE A 66 0.84 2.35 4.30
N SER A 67 2.04 1.88 3.99
CA SER A 67 2.48 0.53 4.37
C SER A 67 2.60 0.39 5.89
N VAL A 68 3.14 1.39 6.59
CA VAL A 68 3.20 1.38 8.06
C VAL A 68 1.79 1.44 8.67
N TYR A 69 0.95 2.35 8.19
CA TYR A 69 -0.44 2.45 8.64
C TYR A 69 -1.20 1.14 8.40
N GLY A 70 -1.05 0.57 7.20
CA GLY A 70 -1.63 -0.71 6.80
C GLY A 70 -1.17 -1.86 7.69
N ALA A 71 0.11 -1.91 8.07
CA ALA A 71 0.64 -2.89 9.00
C ALA A 71 0.06 -2.76 10.42
N VAL A 72 -0.15 -1.53 10.90
CA VAL A 72 -0.82 -1.29 12.19
C VAL A 72 -2.31 -1.65 12.11
N ALA A 73 -2.97 -1.37 10.99
CA ALA A 73 -4.37 -1.71 10.80
C ALA A 73 -4.57 -3.23 10.70
N ILE A 74 -3.79 -3.93 9.87
CA ILE A 74 -3.89 -5.38 9.73
C ILE A 74 -3.54 -6.10 11.04
N SER A 75 -2.61 -5.56 11.84
CA SER A 75 -2.27 -6.13 13.14
C SER A 75 -3.43 -6.06 14.12
N ARG A 76 -4.16 -4.94 14.15
CA ARG A 76 -5.31 -4.71 15.02
C ARG A 76 -6.56 -5.49 14.57
N TYR A 77 -6.84 -5.52 13.27
CA TYR A 77 -8.09 -6.08 12.75
C TYR A 77 -8.01 -7.57 12.41
N ILE A 78 -6.83 -8.07 12.02
CA ILE A 78 -6.63 -9.45 11.60
C ILE A 78 -5.73 -10.17 12.59
N VAL A 79 -4.45 -9.81 12.70
CA VAL A 79 -3.45 -10.59 13.47
C VAL A 79 -3.86 -10.77 14.93
N LYS A 80 -4.37 -9.71 15.58
CA LYS A 80 -4.85 -9.78 16.97
C LYS A 80 -5.93 -10.86 17.20
N ASN A 81 -6.72 -11.23 16.20
CA ASN A 81 -7.73 -12.28 16.34
C ASN A 81 -7.13 -13.70 16.32
N TYR A 82 -5.93 -13.86 15.75
CA TYR A 82 -5.27 -15.16 15.58
C TYR A 82 -4.11 -15.37 16.57
N VAL A 83 -3.90 -14.41 17.48
CA VAL A 83 -2.80 -14.39 18.46
C VAL A 83 -3.37 -14.33 19.89
N GLY A 84 -2.77 -15.11 20.80
CA GLY A 84 -3.11 -15.14 22.22
C GLY A 84 -4.54 -15.62 22.50
N ASP A 85 -5.13 -15.13 23.60
CA ASP A 85 -6.46 -15.55 24.07
C ASP A 85 -7.60 -15.21 23.11
N ASN A 86 -7.39 -14.23 22.23
CA ASN A 86 -8.36 -13.87 21.19
C ASN A 86 -8.54 -14.99 20.16
N ARG A 87 -7.57 -15.91 20.03
CA ARG A 87 -7.67 -17.09 19.17
C ARG A 87 -8.90 -17.91 19.53
N ASN A 88 -9.30 -17.98 20.79
CA ASN A 88 -10.44 -18.79 21.22
C ASN A 88 -11.78 -18.21 20.76
N ARG A 89 -11.88 -16.87 20.65
CA ARG A 89 -13.11 -16.19 20.18
C ARG A 89 -13.44 -16.52 18.72
N VAL A 90 -12.43 -16.91 17.93
CA VAL A 90 -12.62 -17.33 16.54
C VAL A 90 -13.33 -18.70 16.46
N PHE A 91 -13.37 -19.51 17.52
CA PHE A 91 -14.10 -20.80 17.54
C PHE A 91 -15.61 -20.59 17.56
N LEU A 92 -16.08 -19.44 18.03
CA LEU A 92 -17.49 -19.12 18.13
C LEU A 92 -18.14 -18.76 16.77
N TYR A 93 -17.33 -18.57 15.72
CA TYR A 93 -17.85 -18.28 14.39
C TYR A 93 -18.29 -19.58 13.69
N PRO A 94 -19.46 -19.61 13.04
CA PRO A 94 -19.95 -20.78 12.30
C PRO A 94 -19.26 -20.92 10.91
N ILE A 95 -17.94 -20.72 10.85
CA ILE A 95 -17.11 -20.81 9.64
C ILE A 95 -15.73 -21.37 10.02
N LYS A 96 -15.15 -22.17 9.13
CA LYS A 96 -13.74 -22.56 9.22
C LYS A 96 -12.81 -21.34 9.35
N ARG A 97 -11.83 -21.44 10.25
CA ARG A 97 -10.94 -20.33 10.64
C ARG A 97 -10.01 -19.89 9.51
N SER A 98 -9.49 -20.86 8.76
CA SER A 98 -8.78 -20.66 7.49
C SER A 98 -9.58 -19.80 6.51
N ARG A 99 -10.85 -20.17 6.29
CA ARG A 99 -11.72 -19.45 5.37
C ARG A 99 -12.03 -18.03 5.87
N LEU A 100 -12.26 -17.86 7.17
CA LEU A 100 -12.46 -16.54 7.77
C LEU A 100 -11.19 -15.66 7.63
N TYR A 101 -10.01 -16.24 7.79
CA TYR A 101 -8.73 -15.54 7.63
C TYR A 101 -8.55 -15.03 6.19
N LEU A 102 -8.83 -15.89 5.20
CA LEU A 102 -8.78 -15.52 3.78
C LEU A 102 -9.76 -14.39 3.45
N ILE A 103 -11.01 -14.49 3.92
CA ILE A 103 -12.04 -13.46 3.68
C ILE A 103 -11.59 -12.12 4.27
N LYS A 104 -11.08 -12.11 5.51
CA LYS A 104 -10.59 -10.89 6.16
C LYS A 104 -9.46 -10.24 5.39
N ASN A 105 -8.46 -11.02 4.94
CA ASN A 105 -7.35 -10.49 4.16
C ASN A 105 -7.78 -9.92 2.81
N ILE A 106 -8.69 -10.60 2.10
CA ILE A 106 -9.21 -10.12 0.81
C ILE A 106 -9.97 -8.81 1.02
N VAL A 107 -10.90 -8.76 1.97
CA VAL A 107 -11.70 -7.55 2.23
C VAL A 107 -10.81 -6.39 2.69
N PHE A 108 -9.87 -6.65 3.59
CA PHE A 108 -8.92 -5.63 4.05
C PHE A 108 -8.05 -5.11 2.90
N GLY A 109 -7.48 -6.01 2.09
CA GLY A 109 -6.67 -5.66 0.94
C GLY A 109 -7.43 -4.85 -0.10
N CYS A 110 -8.67 -5.26 -0.43
CA CYS A 110 -9.53 -4.48 -1.34
C CYS A 110 -9.81 -3.08 -0.79
N ILE A 111 -10.19 -2.95 0.48
CA ILE A 111 -10.49 -1.66 1.11
C ILE A 111 -9.24 -0.76 1.12
N LEU A 112 -8.10 -1.27 1.55
CA LEU A 112 -6.85 -0.51 1.62
C LEU A 112 -6.39 -0.10 0.22
N GLY A 113 -6.36 -1.05 -0.73
CA GLY A 113 -5.91 -0.81 -2.09
C GLY A 113 -6.80 0.17 -2.85
N LEU A 114 -8.13 0.00 -2.81
CA LEU A 114 -9.07 0.90 -3.49
C LEU A 114 -9.02 2.32 -2.90
N SER A 115 -9.00 2.45 -1.57
CA SER A 115 -8.93 3.77 -0.93
C SER A 115 -7.63 4.51 -1.25
N GLN A 116 -6.49 3.82 -1.21
CA GLN A 116 -5.19 4.37 -1.60
C GLN A 116 -5.16 4.74 -3.10
N PHE A 117 -5.65 3.86 -3.98
CA PHE A 117 -5.64 4.09 -5.42
C PHE A 117 -6.45 5.33 -5.81
N VAL A 118 -7.69 5.43 -5.30
CA VAL A 118 -8.56 6.59 -5.58
C VAL A 118 -7.93 7.87 -5.04
N ALA A 119 -7.33 7.86 -3.84
CA ALA A 119 -6.65 9.03 -3.29
C ALA A 119 -5.46 9.48 -4.15
N LEU A 120 -4.59 8.54 -4.58
CA LEU A 120 -3.44 8.85 -5.43
C LEU A 120 -3.88 9.44 -6.78
N LEU A 121 -4.87 8.84 -7.44
CA LEU A 121 -5.40 9.38 -8.70
C LEU A 121 -5.98 10.79 -8.52
N LEU A 122 -6.70 11.03 -7.43
CA LEU A 122 -7.33 12.32 -7.17
C LEU A 122 -6.28 13.41 -6.94
N VAL A 123 -5.27 13.15 -6.08
CA VAL A 123 -4.19 14.14 -5.83
C VAL A 123 -3.39 14.41 -7.09
N ASN A 124 -2.99 13.37 -7.82
CA ASN A 124 -2.22 13.54 -9.05
C ASN A 124 -3.03 14.33 -10.09
N SER A 125 -4.34 14.09 -10.20
CA SER A 125 -5.22 14.86 -11.10
C SER A 125 -5.29 16.34 -10.70
N ILE A 126 -5.47 16.64 -9.40
CA ILE A 126 -5.47 18.02 -8.89
C ILE A 126 -4.14 18.71 -9.22
N PHE A 127 -3.02 18.02 -8.99
CA PHE A 127 -1.69 18.54 -9.26
C PHE A 127 -1.51 18.90 -10.73
N PHE A 128 -1.83 17.99 -11.66
CA PHE A 128 -1.72 18.26 -13.09
C PHE A 128 -2.63 19.38 -13.57
N ILE A 129 -3.88 19.43 -13.09
CA ILE A 129 -4.80 20.54 -13.40
C ILE A 129 -4.22 21.86 -12.90
N GLY A 130 -3.70 21.89 -11.67
CA GLY A 130 -3.03 23.07 -11.10
C GLY A 130 -1.86 23.54 -11.97
N GLU A 131 -1.02 22.61 -12.39
CA GLU A 131 0.15 22.90 -13.22
C GLU A 131 -0.20 23.33 -14.65
N THR A 132 -1.36 22.93 -15.19
CA THR A 132 -1.86 23.47 -16.47
C THR A 132 -2.29 24.93 -16.39
N ILE A 133 -2.72 25.39 -15.21
CA ILE A 133 -3.20 26.76 -14.98
C ILE A 133 -2.04 27.67 -14.55
N PHE A 134 -1.18 27.16 -13.66
CA PHE A 134 -0.02 27.86 -13.10
C PHE A 134 1.22 26.96 -13.18
N PRO A 135 1.91 26.91 -14.33
CA PRO A 135 3.07 26.05 -14.50
C PRO A 135 4.21 26.52 -13.58
N ILE A 136 4.60 25.64 -12.64
CA ILE A 136 5.72 25.83 -11.74
C ILE A 136 7.00 25.31 -12.41
N LEU A 137 6.91 24.18 -13.13
CA LEU A 137 7.94 23.64 -13.99
C LEU A 137 7.67 24.02 -15.46
N ASN A 138 8.66 24.64 -16.12
CA ASN A 138 8.58 25.05 -17.53
C ASN A 138 8.74 23.87 -18.51
N LYS A 139 8.05 22.75 -18.29
CA LYS A 139 8.08 21.55 -19.17
C LYS A 139 6.68 21.19 -19.68
N PRO A 140 6.54 20.68 -20.92
CA PRO A 140 5.24 20.36 -21.52
C PRO A 140 4.57 19.16 -20.84
N ILE A 141 3.33 19.33 -20.39
CA ILE A 141 2.57 18.33 -19.59
C ILE A 141 1.87 17.24 -20.40
N LYS A 142 1.56 17.51 -21.68
CA LYS A 142 0.55 16.75 -22.45
C LYS A 142 0.82 15.24 -22.60
N SER A 143 2.03 14.76 -22.31
CA SER A 143 2.42 13.34 -22.47
C SER A 143 2.37 12.49 -21.20
N TYR A 144 2.18 13.07 -20.00
CA TYR A 144 2.47 12.36 -18.73
C TYR A 144 1.23 11.82 -17.98
N TRP A 145 0.05 11.81 -18.61
CA TRP A 145 -1.19 11.36 -17.95
C TRP A 145 -1.23 9.85 -17.70
N LEU A 146 -0.56 9.04 -18.53
CA LEU A 146 -0.53 7.59 -18.33
C LEU A 146 0.45 7.19 -17.22
N ASP A 147 1.55 7.92 -17.09
CA ASP A 147 2.63 7.62 -16.15
C ASP A 147 2.16 7.59 -14.69
N PHE A 148 1.31 8.55 -14.28
CA PHE A 148 0.83 8.57 -12.90
C PHE A 148 -0.14 7.43 -12.59
N ILE A 149 -0.85 6.89 -13.59
CA ILE A 149 -1.68 5.70 -13.42
C ILE A 149 -0.77 4.51 -13.14
N PHE A 150 0.32 4.35 -13.90
CA PHE A 150 1.31 3.31 -13.64
C PHE A 150 1.94 3.46 -12.26
N VAL A 151 2.34 4.67 -11.87
CA VAL A 151 2.87 4.94 -10.52
C VAL A 151 1.87 4.57 -9.43
N ALA A 152 0.61 4.98 -9.58
CA ALA A 152 -0.43 4.66 -8.60
C ALA A 152 -0.67 3.16 -8.48
N VAL A 153 -0.71 2.43 -9.60
CA VAL A 153 -0.86 0.96 -9.61
C VAL A 153 0.31 0.29 -8.92
N VAL A 154 1.55 0.66 -9.25
CA VAL A 154 2.77 0.09 -8.64
C VAL A 154 2.77 0.31 -7.13
N CYS A 155 2.55 1.54 -6.68
CA CYS A 155 2.56 1.86 -5.26
C CYS A 155 1.49 1.07 -4.49
N VAL A 156 0.28 0.92 -5.03
CA VAL A 156 -0.79 0.15 -4.40
C VAL A 156 -0.48 -1.35 -4.35
N LEU A 157 0.09 -1.92 -5.42
CA LEU A 157 0.46 -3.34 -5.42
C LEU A 157 1.59 -3.63 -4.42
N LEU A 158 2.56 -2.73 -4.31
CA LEU A 158 3.66 -2.86 -3.35
C LEU A 158 3.19 -2.66 -1.90
N THR A 159 2.32 -1.68 -1.60
CA THR A 159 1.76 -1.54 -0.24
C THR A 159 1.02 -2.79 0.19
N LEU A 160 0.17 -3.34 -0.68
CA LEU A 160 -0.56 -4.57 -0.39
C LEU A 160 0.40 -5.73 -0.13
N SER A 161 1.45 -5.87 -0.93
CA SER A 161 2.45 -6.91 -0.76
C SER A 161 3.17 -6.81 0.58
N ILE A 162 3.62 -5.60 0.96
CA ILE A 162 4.30 -5.33 2.24
C ILE A 162 3.37 -5.65 3.42
N VAL A 163 2.12 -5.20 3.37
CA VAL A 163 1.16 -5.37 4.46
C VAL A 163 0.76 -6.84 4.63
N LEU A 164 0.57 -7.57 3.53
CA LEU A 164 0.30 -9.02 3.58
C LEU A 164 1.50 -9.80 4.11
N PHE A 165 2.72 -9.48 3.68
CA PHE A 165 3.94 -10.10 4.19
C PHE A 165 4.14 -9.84 5.69
N SER A 166 3.92 -8.61 6.14
CA SER A 166 3.94 -8.21 7.55
C SER A 166 2.94 -9.02 8.38
N SER A 167 1.71 -9.21 7.86
CA SER A 167 0.68 -9.99 8.55
C SER A 167 1.07 -11.47 8.74
N PHE A 168 1.75 -12.05 7.74
CA PHE A 168 2.27 -13.41 7.82
C PHE A 168 3.25 -13.55 8.98
N ILE A 169 4.25 -12.66 9.05
CA ILE A 169 5.28 -12.74 10.09
C ILE A 169 4.68 -12.54 11.48
N GLY A 170 3.72 -11.61 11.63
CA GLY A 170 3.02 -11.42 12.89
C GLY A 170 2.27 -12.63 13.40
N ILE A 171 1.61 -13.36 12.50
CA ILE A 171 0.94 -14.62 12.86
C ILE A 171 1.96 -15.71 13.14
N TYR A 172 3.05 -15.77 12.37
CA TYR A 172 4.11 -16.76 12.54
C TYR A 172 4.77 -16.69 13.93
N PHE A 173 5.07 -15.49 14.40
CA PHE A 173 5.64 -15.24 15.73
C PHE A 173 4.61 -14.95 16.82
N ALA A 174 3.32 -15.10 16.52
CA ALA A 174 2.22 -14.83 17.44
C ALA A 174 2.35 -13.48 18.17
N SER A 175 2.61 -12.39 17.43
CA SER A 175 2.76 -11.04 17.99
C SER A 175 2.28 -9.96 17.03
N THR A 176 1.57 -8.98 17.57
CA THR A 176 1.18 -7.76 16.85
C THR A 176 2.30 -6.74 16.73
N MET A 177 3.39 -6.86 17.50
CA MET A 177 4.53 -5.96 17.38
C MET A 177 5.43 -6.36 16.20
N TYR A 178 5.64 -7.67 15.99
CA TYR A 178 6.44 -8.17 14.88
C TYR A 178 5.82 -7.84 13.51
N THR A 179 4.50 -7.65 13.39
CA THR A 179 3.90 -7.13 12.14
C THR A 179 4.44 -5.74 11.80
N VAL A 180 4.46 -4.82 12.76
CA VAL A 180 4.84 -3.43 12.48
C VAL A 180 6.33 -3.34 12.16
N ILE A 181 7.17 -4.01 12.96
CA ILE A 181 8.63 -4.04 12.75
C ILE A 181 8.98 -4.58 11.35
N THR A 182 8.33 -5.67 10.94
CA THR A 182 8.61 -6.30 9.64
C THR A 182 8.17 -5.43 8.48
N SER A 183 7.06 -4.70 8.61
CA SER A 183 6.65 -3.73 7.58
C SER A 183 7.70 -2.63 7.37
N ILE A 184 8.28 -2.11 8.46
CA ILE A 184 9.31 -1.07 8.40
C ILE A 184 10.55 -1.59 7.68
N ILE A 185 11.02 -2.80 8.02
CA ILE A 185 12.17 -3.44 7.36
C ILE A 185 11.89 -3.66 5.87
N SER A 186 10.70 -4.17 5.52
CA SER A 186 10.32 -4.38 4.12
C SER A 186 10.24 -3.08 3.32
N ILE A 187 9.77 -1.99 3.93
CA ILE A 187 9.73 -0.67 3.30
C ILE A 187 11.13 -0.20 2.93
N VAL A 188 12.12 -0.31 3.83
CA VAL A 188 13.49 0.15 3.57
C VAL A 188 14.08 -0.54 2.33
N ILE A 189 13.80 -1.83 2.14
CA ILE A 189 14.28 -2.60 0.99
C ILE A 189 13.52 -2.22 -0.29
N ILE A 190 12.18 -2.15 -0.22
CA ILE A 190 11.33 -1.98 -1.40
C ILE A 190 11.29 -0.53 -1.88
N ALA A 191 11.39 0.46 -0.98
CA ALA A 191 11.27 1.88 -1.32
C ALA A 191 12.32 2.31 -2.35
N ASN A 192 13.59 1.98 -2.11
CA ASN A 192 14.68 2.35 -3.02
C ASN A 192 14.53 1.69 -4.41
N VAL A 193 14.18 0.40 -4.43
CA VAL A 193 13.92 -0.34 -5.67
C VAL A 193 12.74 0.27 -6.42
N SER A 194 11.67 0.60 -5.69
CA SER A 194 10.46 1.18 -6.28
C SER A 194 10.71 2.55 -6.90
N ALA A 195 11.41 3.45 -6.19
CA ALA A 195 11.74 4.78 -6.69
C ALA A 195 12.57 4.70 -7.99
N LEU A 196 13.64 3.91 -8.00
CA LEU A 196 14.50 3.76 -9.19
C LEU A 196 13.75 3.13 -10.37
N SER A 197 12.94 2.10 -10.11
CA SER A 197 12.18 1.40 -11.15
C SER A 197 11.08 2.26 -11.77
N LEU A 198 10.43 3.12 -10.98
CA LEU A 198 9.38 4.01 -11.44
C LEU A 198 9.91 5.16 -12.30
N ILE A 199 11.13 5.64 -12.03
CA ILE A 199 11.76 6.68 -12.83
C ILE A 199 12.20 6.14 -14.19
N ASN A 200 12.85 4.96 -14.22
CA ASN A 200 13.51 4.47 -15.43
C ASN A 200 12.69 3.47 -16.24
N TYR A 201 11.84 2.65 -15.60
CA TYR A 201 11.20 1.49 -16.23
C TYR A 201 9.77 1.24 -15.72
N GLN A 202 8.87 2.23 -15.86
CA GLN A 202 7.50 2.19 -15.33
C GLN A 202 6.70 0.92 -15.68
N PHE A 203 6.76 0.48 -16.94
CA PHE A 203 6.03 -0.71 -17.37
C PHE A 203 6.57 -1.98 -16.69
N ALA A 204 7.89 -2.15 -16.66
CA ALA A 204 8.53 -3.28 -15.98
C ALA A 204 8.27 -3.25 -14.46
N ALA A 205 8.25 -2.06 -13.86
CA ALA A 205 7.91 -1.87 -12.44
C ALA A 205 6.49 -2.36 -12.14
N SER A 206 5.52 -2.10 -13.01
CA SER A 206 4.14 -2.58 -12.85
C SER A 206 4.03 -4.11 -12.87
N ILE A 207 4.73 -4.76 -13.80
CA ILE A 207 4.81 -6.23 -13.87
C ILE A 207 5.51 -6.78 -12.64
N GLY A 208 6.63 -6.17 -12.23
CA GLY A 208 7.37 -6.57 -11.03
C GLY A 208 6.51 -6.49 -9.78
N ALA A 209 5.79 -5.39 -9.57
CA ALA A 209 4.90 -5.21 -8.43
C ALA A 209 3.75 -6.24 -8.42
N LEU A 210 3.20 -6.56 -9.60
CA LEU A 210 2.20 -7.62 -9.74
C LEU A 210 2.77 -8.99 -9.37
N CYS A 211 3.96 -9.33 -9.85
CA CYS A 211 4.65 -10.58 -9.52
C CYS A 211 4.90 -10.71 -8.01
N VAL A 212 5.33 -9.64 -7.34
CA VAL A 212 5.53 -9.63 -5.88
C VAL A 212 4.22 -9.88 -5.15
N LEU A 213 3.11 -9.26 -5.57
CA LEU A 213 1.80 -9.48 -4.96
C LEU A 213 1.30 -10.92 -5.18
N LEU A 214 1.48 -11.47 -6.39
CA LEU A 214 1.12 -12.86 -6.69
C LEU A 214 1.94 -13.86 -5.86
N ALA A 215 3.22 -13.57 -5.61
CA ALA A 215 4.08 -14.36 -4.74
C ALA A 215 3.60 -14.39 -3.27
N MET A 216 2.78 -13.42 -2.83
CA MET A 216 2.18 -13.44 -1.49
C MET A 216 1.00 -14.43 -1.37
N MET A 217 0.33 -14.79 -2.47
CA MET A 217 -0.80 -15.72 -2.45
C MET A 217 -0.47 -17.12 -1.87
N PRO A 218 0.64 -17.80 -2.25
CA PRO A 218 1.00 -19.07 -1.65
C PRO A 218 1.32 -18.94 -0.15
N ILE A 219 1.93 -17.83 0.27
CA ILE A 219 2.24 -17.56 1.70
C ILE A 219 0.94 -17.47 2.50
N ILE A 220 -0.06 -16.73 2.02
CA ILE A 220 -1.37 -16.61 2.66
C ILE A 220 -2.06 -17.98 2.76
N ARG A 221 -1.99 -18.81 1.71
CA ARG A 221 -2.53 -20.17 1.72
C ARG A 221 -1.80 -21.07 2.72
N TYR A 222 -0.47 -20.93 2.84
CA TYR A 222 0.32 -21.67 3.83
C TYR A 222 -0.11 -21.33 5.26
N VAL A 223 -0.27 -20.03 5.57
CA VAL A 223 -0.78 -19.58 6.88
C VAL A 223 -2.16 -20.13 7.16
N SER A 224 -3.05 -20.05 6.16
CA SER A 224 -4.41 -20.59 6.26
C SER A 224 -4.42 -22.07 6.65
N LYS A 225 -3.56 -22.90 6.03
CA LYS A 225 -3.44 -24.33 6.37
C LYS A 225 -2.84 -24.56 7.76
N ARG A 226 -1.90 -23.71 8.20
CA ARG A 226 -1.31 -23.80 9.55
C ARG A 226 -2.33 -23.49 10.64
N ILE A 227 -3.22 -22.53 10.40
CA ILE A 227 -4.32 -22.21 11.32
C ILE A 227 -5.21 -23.45 11.52
N ASP A 228 -5.52 -24.19 10.46
CA ASP A 228 -6.31 -25.44 10.56
C ASP A 228 -5.54 -26.56 11.30
N LYS A 229 -4.22 -26.70 11.10
CA LYS A 229 -3.41 -27.70 11.85
C LYS A 229 -3.33 -27.45 13.35
N SER A 230 -3.53 -26.21 13.79
CA SER A 230 -3.59 -25.89 15.23
C SER A 230 -4.92 -26.31 15.90
N GLU A 231 -5.83 -26.96 15.15
CA GLU A 231 -7.12 -27.48 15.64
C GLU A 231 -7.03 -28.90 16.22
N THR A 232 -5.92 -29.64 16.03
CA THR A 232 -5.81 -31.06 16.40
C THR A 232 -5.01 -31.33 17.68
N ILE A 233 -4.89 -30.34 18.58
CA ILE A 233 -4.25 -30.50 19.90
C ILE A 233 -5.23 -30.04 20.97
#